data_AF-A0A3M7A180-F1
#
_entry.id   AF-A0A3M7A180-F1
#
_cell.length_a   1.000
_cell.length_b   1.000
_cell.length_c   1.000
_cell.angle_alpha   90.00
_cell.angle_beta   90.00
_cell.angle_gamma   90.00
#
_symmetry.space_group_name_H-M   'P 1'
#
loop_
_entity.id
_entity.type
_entity.pdbx_description
1 polymer ?
#
loop_
_entity_poly.entity_id
_entity_poly.type
_entity_poly.pdbx_seq_one_letter_code
_entity_poly.pdbx_strand_id
1 'polypeptide(L)'
;MQFWLLGYEFPATLFLITPESMTIVTTKKKAAYLEPLKGGKIPLEIVVRGKDAEENAKQFERCLDTIKNAGKRVGVITKEQSSGPFVNEWKNAFSEISKEVEEVDISPALSSVMAVKDENELRAIRNASVASSHTMSDYFVDYMSDVLDKDKKITHKALTDKIASKIDDEKFFKSNWKKAPQNFDTMQLDWSVQPTVMSGGNFDLRLGSEPDDNNLHAGVIVAALGLRYQTYASMIARTYLVDPNKTQENMYKLLLSVHDAVIKEMRDGVQAKDVYNKAISVIKAKKPELVEKFTKSVGAGMGIEARDSTLVLNAKNTRVLKDGMTFSVTTGFSDLENPNPQDKKRDAKYALMLSDTVRINSQGNNEAFVFTRDAPTDMESTSFFFNDEDEEEKKEKPKPKKDSRVGAVASSNITKTRLRGQGGTTQNEEKENARREHQKELHQKKQQDGEEKYGEGHGNLNGTEEKKFKRFESYKRDSQFPSKVKDLMVLVDPKNNSVILPIMGRPVPF
;
A
#
# COMPACT_ATOMS: atom_id res chain seq x y z
N MET A 1 9.78 -7.04 -21.34
CA MET A 1 10.98 -6.63 -22.10
C MET A 1 10.83 -5.28 -22.80
N GLN A 2 9.81 -5.04 -23.64
CA GLN A 2 9.66 -3.78 -24.38
C GLN A 2 9.63 -2.54 -23.47
N PHE A 3 8.82 -2.56 -22.40
CA PHE A 3 8.81 -1.50 -21.39
C PHE A 3 10.19 -1.23 -20.76
N TRP A 4 10.98 -2.28 -20.52
CA TRP A 4 12.31 -2.14 -19.92
C TRP A 4 13.32 -1.49 -20.87
N LEU A 5 13.28 -1.87 -22.15
CA LEU A 5 14.21 -1.33 -23.16
C LEU A 5 13.82 0.05 -23.67
N LEU A 6 12.50 0.33 -23.79
CA LEU A 6 11.99 1.48 -24.54
C LEU A 6 11.06 2.39 -23.73
N GLY A 7 10.65 2.01 -22.52
CA GLY A 7 9.67 2.74 -21.71
C GLY A 7 8.21 2.61 -22.18
N TYR A 8 7.97 1.97 -23.33
CA TYR A 8 6.64 1.82 -23.92
C TYR A 8 6.43 0.43 -24.51
N GLU A 9 5.16 0.05 -24.62
CA GLU A 9 4.76 -1.10 -25.41
C GLU A 9 4.73 -0.75 -26.90
N PHE A 10 5.23 -1.66 -27.72
CA PHE A 10 5.18 -1.62 -29.18
C PHE A 10 4.35 -2.81 -29.67
N PRO A 11 3.01 -2.68 -29.77
CA PRO A 11 2.16 -3.76 -30.29
C PRO A 11 2.56 -4.18 -31.70
N ALA A 12 2.20 -5.38 -32.15
CA ALA A 12 2.49 -5.85 -33.51
C ALA A 12 3.94 -5.58 -33.95
N THR A 13 4.89 -5.96 -33.10
CA THR A 13 6.32 -5.74 -33.29
C THR A 13 7.09 -6.98 -32.87
N LEU A 14 8.03 -7.43 -33.70
CA LEU A 14 8.93 -8.55 -33.41
C LEU A 14 10.31 -8.00 -33.07
N PHE A 15 10.89 -8.46 -31.95
CA PHE A 15 12.31 -8.24 -31.63
C PHE A 15 13.05 -9.56 -31.84
N LEU A 16 14.01 -9.55 -32.75
CA LEU A 16 14.96 -10.64 -32.94
C LEU A 16 16.34 -10.16 -32.48
N ILE A 17 16.91 -10.81 -31.48
CA ILE A 17 18.22 -10.45 -30.92
C ILE A 17 19.17 -11.60 -31.17
N THR A 18 20.30 -11.31 -31.80
CA THR A 18 21.43 -12.23 -31.99
C THR A 18 22.67 -11.69 -31.26
N PRO A 19 23.77 -12.44 -31.18
CA PRO A 19 25.02 -11.91 -30.65
C PRO A 19 25.59 -10.72 -31.44
N GLU A 20 25.21 -10.58 -32.71
CA GLU A 20 25.79 -9.61 -33.64
C GLU A 20 24.91 -8.36 -33.81
N SER A 21 23.59 -8.50 -33.69
CA SER A 21 22.66 -7.42 -33.99
C SER A 21 21.29 -7.61 -33.33
N MET A 22 20.50 -6.55 -33.36
CA MET A 22 19.07 -6.58 -33.08
C MET A 22 18.30 -6.19 -34.34
N THR A 23 17.29 -6.98 -34.69
CA THR A 23 16.34 -6.68 -35.76
C THR A 23 14.97 -6.41 -35.14
N ILE A 24 14.36 -5.27 -35.49
CA ILE A 24 13.01 -4.91 -35.07
C ILE A 24 12.11 -4.84 -36.31
N VAL A 25 11.10 -5.72 -36.37
CA VAL A 25 10.08 -5.69 -37.42
C VAL A 25 8.85 -4.97 -36.88
N THR A 26 8.47 -3.83 -37.47
CA THR A 26 7.37 -3.00 -36.96
C THR A 26 6.75 -2.12 -38.05
N THR A 27 5.73 -1.33 -37.69
CA THR A 27 5.06 -0.42 -38.64
C THR A 27 5.86 0.87 -38.86
N LYS A 28 5.65 1.54 -40.00
CA LYS A 28 6.33 2.80 -40.36
C LYS A 28 6.31 3.87 -39.27
N LYS A 29 5.17 4.04 -38.58
CA LYS A 29 5.04 5.03 -37.49
C LYS A 29 5.95 4.67 -36.30
N LYS A 30 5.99 3.39 -35.92
CA LYS A 30 6.82 2.89 -34.80
C LYS A 30 8.30 2.91 -35.15
N ALA A 31 8.65 2.55 -36.38
CA ALA A 31 10.00 2.64 -36.89
C ALA A 31 10.58 4.05 -36.74
N ALA A 32 9.80 5.11 -37.03
CA ALA A 32 10.24 6.49 -36.87
C ALA A 32 10.68 6.85 -35.43
N TYR A 33 10.08 6.25 -34.40
CA TYR A 33 10.52 6.44 -33.00
C TYR A 33 11.81 5.67 -32.67
N LEU A 34 12.10 4.60 -33.42
CA LEU A 34 13.25 3.72 -33.20
C LEU A 34 14.47 4.10 -34.06
N GLU A 35 14.28 4.80 -35.18
CA GLU A 35 15.35 5.28 -36.05
C GLU A 35 16.48 6.02 -35.30
N PRO A 36 16.20 6.88 -34.32
CA PRO A 36 17.26 7.56 -33.55
C PRO A 36 18.17 6.62 -32.74
N LEU A 37 17.77 5.35 -32.54
CA LEU A 37 18.58 4.34 -31.85
C LEU A 37 19.66 3.70 -32.74
N LYS A 38 19.60 3.91 -34.06
CA LYS A 38 20.66 3.44 -34.98
C LYS A 38 21.97 4.17 -34.70
N GLY A 39 23.09 3.49 -34.98
CA GLY A 39 24.44 4.00 -34.68
C GLY A 39 24.85 3.82 -33.22
N GLY A 40 24.03 3.16 -32.39
CA GLY A 40 24.39 2.71 -31.06
C GLY A 40 25.46 1.60 -31.06
N LYS A 41 25.84 1.15 -29.86
CA LYS A 41 26.88 0.12 -29.67
C LYS A 41 26.51 -1.24 -30.28
N ILE A 42 25.23 -1.56 -30.33
CA ILE A 42 24.71 -2.79 -30.92
C ILE A 42 24.09 -2.40 -32.27
N PRO A 43 24.50 -3.06 -33.39
CA PRO A 43 23.87 -2.86 -34.67
C PRO A 43 22.36 -3.09 -34.59
N LEU A 44 21.58 -2.09 -35.01
CA LEU A 44 20.13 -2.12 -35.00
C LEU A 44 19.60 -2.04 -36.43
N GLU A 45 18.90 -3.10 -36.85
CA GLU A 45 18.14 -3.12 -38.07
C GLU A 45 16.65 -2.88 -37.78
N ILE A 46 16.03 -2.00 -38.56
CA ILE A 46 14.60 -1.72 -38.46
C ILE A 46 13.95 -2.12 -39.78
N VAL A 47 13.08 -3.11 -39.73
CA VAL A 47 12.32 -3.62 -40.88
C VAL A 47 10.91 -3.04 -40.83
N VAL A 48 10.57 -2.26 -41.85
CA VAL A 48 9.30 -1.53 -41.92
C VAL A 48 8.26 -2.34 -42.67
N ARG A 49 7.24 -2.79 -41.94
CA ARG A 49 6.04 -3.44 -42.47
C ARG A 49 5.17 -2.45 -43.23
N GLY A 50 4.74 -2.86 -44.42
CA GLY A 50 3.86 -2.10 -45.31
C GLY A 50 2.49 -2.76 -45.53
N LYS A 51 1.79 -2.33 -46.58
CA LYS A 51 0.52 -2.93 -47.04
C LYS A 51 0.74 -4.11 -48.00
N ASP A 52 1.95 -4.28 -48.51
CA ASP A 52 2.31 -5.35 -49.43
C ASP A 52 2.52 -6.65 -48.65
N ALA A 53 1.65 -7.64 -48.90
CA ALA A 53 1.69 -8.92 -48.22
C ALA A 53 2.89 -9.79 -48.63
N GLU A 54 3.31 -9.72 -49.89
CA GLU A 54 4.43 -10.51 -50.40
C GLU A 54 5.75 -10.01 -49.81
N GLU A 55 5.93 -8.69 -49.78
CA GLU A 55 7.09 -8.07 -49.13
C GLU A 55 7.11 -8.37 -47.62
N ASN A 56 5.97 -8.27 -46.94
CA ASN A 56 5.87 -8.59 -45.51
C ASN A 56 6.22 -10.07 -45.22
N ALA A 57 5.90 -11.00 -46.12
CA ALA A 57 6.27 -12.41 -45.99
C ALA A 57 7.79 -12.61 -46.14
N LYS A 58 8.41 -12.00 -47.18
CA LYS A 58 9.88 -12.02 -47.39
C LYS A 58 10.65 -11.46 -46.19
N GLN A 59 10.11 -10.45 -45.52
CA GLN A 59 10.70 -9.90 -44.30
C GLN A 59 10.74 -10.92 -43.16
N PHE A 60 9.71 -11.76 -43.01
CA PHE A 60 9.73 -12.84 -42.03
C PHE A 60 10.64 -13.99 -42.46
N GLU A 61 10.67 -14.38 -43.73
CA GLU A 61 11.64 -15.36 -44.25
C GLU A 61 13.08 -14.98 -43.89
N ARG A 62 13.43 -13.69 -44.08
CA ARG A 62 14.74 -13.17 -43.67
C ARG A 62 15.02 -13.30 -42.16
N CYS A 63 13.99 -13.13 -41.32
CA CYS A 63 14.12 -13.37 -39.88
C CYS A 63 14.36 -14.84 -39.57
N LEU A 64 13.67 -15.76 -40.26
CA LEU A 64 13.86 -17.20 -40.11
C LEU A 64 15.27 -17.63 -40.53
N ASP A 65 15.79 -17.09 -41.64
CA ASP A 65 17.16 -17.32 -42.08
C ASP A 65 18.17 -16.80 -41.06
N THR A 66 17.93 -15.63 -40.48
CA THR A 66 18.76 -15.08 -39.39
C THR A 66 18.78 -16.02 -38.18
N ILE A 67 17.62 -16.57 -37.79
CA ILE A 67 17.52 -17.54 -36.68
C ILE A 67 18.31 -18.82 -37.00
N LYS A 68 18.10 -19.42 -38.18
CA LYS A 68 18.81 -20.65 -38.61
C LYS A 68 20.33 -20.46 -38.66
N ASN A 69 20.78 -19.30 -39.16
CA ASN A 69 22.20 -18.97 -39.25
C ASN A 69 22.85 -18.72 -37.88
N ALA A 70 22.09 -18.16 -36.93
CA ALA A 70 22.58 -17.92 -35.57
C ALA A 70 22.78 -19.22 -34.76
N GLY A 71 22.03 -20.29 -35.07
CA GLY A 71 22.27 -21.61 -34.51
C GLY A 71 21.01 -22.48 -34.42
N LYS A 72 21.12 -23.58 -33.66
CA LYS A 72 20.05 -24.58 -33.49
C LYS A 72 19.10 -24.30 -32.33
N ARG A 73 19.31 -23.23 -31.55
CA ARG A 73 18.50 -22.91 -30.37
C ARG A 73 17.98 -21.50 -30.48
N VAL A 74 16.71 -21.31 -30.18
CA VAL A 74 16.03 -20.01 -30.21
C VAL A 74 15.36 -19.76 -28.87
N GLY A 75 15.67 -18.61 -28.28
CA GLY A 75 15.06 -18.18 -27.04
C GLY A 75 13.68 -17.58 -27.27
N VAL A 76 12.67 -18.08 -26.58
CA VAL A 76 11.27 -17.62 -26.70
C VAL A 76 10.64 -17.46 -25.32
N ILE A 77 9.56 -16.68 -25.22
CA ILE A 77 8.74 -16.60 -24.01
C ILE A 77 7.57 -17.58 -24.20
N THR A 78 7.74 -18.81 -23.71
CA THR A 78 6.82 -19.93 -24.00
C THR A 78 5.40 -19.76 -23.44
N LYS A 79 5.24 -18.93 -22.40
CA LYS A 79 3.97 -18.71 -21.72
C LYS A 79 3.23 -17.45 -22.18
N GLU A 80 3.79 -16.70 -23.12
CA GLU A 80 3.16 -15.45 -23.58
C GLU A 80 2.00 -15.76 -24.55
N GLN A 81 0.84 -15.16 -24.28
CA GLN A 81 -0.35 -15.31 -25.11
C GLN A 81 -0.61 -14.05 -25.94
N SER A 82 0.34 -13.68 -26.81
CA SER A 82 0.11 -12.62 -27.79
C SER A 82 -0.80 -13.13 -28.91
N SER A 83 -1.70 -12.28 -29.38
CA SER A 83 -2.68 -12.59 -30.43
C SER A 83 -2.84 -11.44 -31.42
N GLY A 84 -3.55 -11.70 -32.51
CA GLY A 84 -3.84 -10.73 -33.57
C GLY A 84 -3.11 -11.04 -34.88
N PRO A 85 -3.45 -10.33 -35.97
CA PRO A 85 -3.01 -10.70 -37.32
C PRO A 85 -1.48 -10.82 -37.47
N PHE A 86 -0.72 -9.82 -36.98
CA PHE A 86 0.74 -9.83 -37.03
C PHE A 86 1.35 -11.05 -36.32
N VAL A 87 0.82 -11.38 -35.13
CA VAL A 87 1.32 -12.52 -34.34
C VAL A 87 0.99 -13.84 -35.03
N ASN A 88 -0.20 -13.96 -35.62
CA ASN A 88 -0.61 -15.17 -36.35
C ASN A 88 0.26 -15.37 -37.61
N GLU A 89 0.52 -14.30 -38.36
CA GLU A 89 1.44 -14.34 -39.51
C GLU A 89 2.85 -14.79 -39.08
N TRP A 90 3.39 -14.24 -37.99
CA TRP A 90 4.69 -14.65 -37.45
C TRP A 90 4.69 -16.12 -37.00
N LYS A 91 3.68 -16.56 -36.24
CA LYS A 91 3.56 -17.95 -35.77
C LYS A 91 3.49 -18.93 -36.94
N ASN A 92 2.77 -18.58 -38.01
CA ASN A 92 2.69 -19.40 -39.22
C ASN A 92 4.06 -19.50 -39.90
N ALA A 93 4.75 -18.38 -40.13
CA ALA A 93 6.08 -18.37 -40.73
C ALA A 93 7.10 -19.15 -39.87
N PHE A 94 7.13 -18.90 -38.56
CA PHE A 94 8.04 -19.56 -37.64
C PHE A 94 7.80 -21.09 -37.55
N SER A 95 6.57 -21.55 -37.77
CA SER A 95 6.24 -22.98 -37.77
C SER A 95 7.00 -23.78 -38.84
N GLU A 96 7.42 -23.13 -39.94
CA GLU A 96 8.16 -23.75 -41.03
C GLU A 96 9.53 -24.27 -40.58
N ILE A 97 10.20 -23.56 -39.66
CA ILE A 97 11.52 -23.95 -39.13
C ILE A 97 11.45 -24.62 -37.76
N SER A 98 10.25 -24.79 -37.19
CA SER A 98 10.06 -25.29 -35.81
C SER A 98 10.68 -26.67 -35.53
N LYS A 99 10.89 -27.48 -36.57
CA LYS A 99 11.57 -28.79 -36.46
C LYS A 99 13.09 -28.71 -36.59
N GLU A 100 13.62 -27.60 -37.06
CA GLU A 100 15.03 -27.36 -37.30
C GLU A 100 15.72 -26.67 -36.12
N VAL A 101 14.94 -26.01 -35.26
CA VAL A 101 15.41 -25.28 -34.08
C VAL A 101 14.76 -25.79 -32.80
N GLU A 102 15.53 -25.79 -31.70
CA GLU A 102 15.06 -26.05 -30.36
C GLU A 102 14.59 -24.74 -29.71
N GLU A 103 13.31 -24.65 -29.36
CA GLU A 103 12.78 -23.54 -28.57
C GLU A 103 13.16 -23.68 -27.09
N VAL A 104 13.70 -22.61 -26.51
CA VAL A 104 14.12 -22.56 -25.10
C VAL A 104 13.41 -21.40 -24.40
N ASP A 105 12.74 -21.68 -23.28
CA ASP A 105 12.10 -20.63 -22.48
C ASP A 105 13.13 -19.69 -21.85
N ILE A 106 13.10 -18.40 -22.21
CA ILE A 106 14.03 -17.38 -21.69
C ILE A 106 13.48 -16.58 -20.52
N SER A 107 12.26 -16.89 -20.06
CA SER A 107 11.62 -16.20 -18.92
C SER A 107 12.54 -16.11 -17.68
N PRO A 108 13.26 -17.18 -17.26
CA PRO A 108 14.19 -17.10 -16.13
C PRO A 108 15.41 -16.19 -16.38
N ALA A 109 15.88 -16.10 -17.62
CA ALA A 109 17.00 -15.23 -17.99
C ALA A 109 16.57 -13.76 -17.96
N LEU A 110 15.42 -13.43 -18.52
CA LEU A 110 14.85 -12.08 -18.47
C LEU A 110 14.61 -11.63 -17.03
N SER A 111 14.02 -12.49 -16.20
CA SER A 111 13.91 -12.24 -14.76
C SER A 111 15.26 -12.03 -14.08
N SER A 112 16.30 -12.75 -14.50
CA SER A 112 17.66 -12.60 -13.95
C SER A 112 18.25 -11.23 -14.25
N VAL A 113 18.09 -10.75 -15.48
CA VAL A 113 18.61 -9.45 -15.93
C VAL A 113 17.83 -8.28 -15.34
N MET A 114 16.50 -8.39 -15.22
CA MET A 114 15.63 -7.29 -14.75
C MET A 114 15.40 -7.27 -13.22
N ALA A 115 16.00 -8.18 -12.45
CA ALA A 115 15.69 -8.28 -11.02
C ALA A 115 16.31 -7.16 -10.19
N VAL A 116 17.56 -6.80 -10.44
CA VAL A 116 18.24 -5.69 -9.77
C VAL A 116 17.81 -4.39 -10.45
N LYS A 117 17.30 -3.46 -9.66
CA LYS A 117 16.75 -2.20 -10.14
C LYS A 117 17.79 -1.09 -10.09
N ASP A 118 17.86 -0.30 -11.15
CA ASP A 118 18.60 0.95 -11.17
C ASP A 118 17.91 2.06 -10.35
N GLU A 119 18.54 3.23 -10.23
CA GLU A 119 18.02 4.34 -9.43
C GLU A 119 16.69 4.91 -9.93
N ASN A 120 16.47 4.93 -11.26
CA ASN A 120 15.24 5.43 -11.85
C ASN A 120 14.11 4.43 -11.63
N GLU A 121 14.38 3.14 -11.83
CA GLU A 121 13.44 2.05 -11.55
C GLU A 121 13.04 2.07 -10.06
N LEU A 122 14.00 2.19 -9.15
CA LEU A 122 13.75 2.28 -7.71
C LEU A 122 12.92 3.52 -7.34
N ARG A 123 13.16 4.65 -7.99
CA ARG A 123 12.35 5.87 -7.80
C ARG A 123 10.92 5.67 -8.26
N ALA A 124 10.71 5.01 -9.40
CA ALA A 124 9.38 4.69 -9.90
C ALA A 124 8.63 3.74 -8.97
N ILE A 125 9.27 2.65 -8.51
CA ILE A 125 8.70 1.72 -7.52
C ILE A 125 8.36 2.44 -6.21
N ARG A 126 9.25 3.33 -5.73
CA ARG A 126 8.99 4.15 -4.54
C ARG A 126 7.75 5.01 -4.73
N ASN A 127 7.65 5.73 -5.85
CA ASN A 127 6.51 6.60 -6.15
C ASN A 127 5.20 5.81 -6.22
N ALA A 128 5.21 4.64 -6.87
CA ALA A 128 4.08 3.71 -6.90
C ALA A 128 3.66 3.25 -5.48
N SER A 129 4.65 2.91 -4.66
CA SER A 129 4.44 2.39 -3.29
C SER A 129 3.88 3.43 -2.32
N VAL A 130 4.42 4.65 -2.34
CA VAL A 130 3.93 5.74 -1.48
C VAL A 130 2.55 6.23 -1.93
N ALA A 131 2.25 6.21 -3.22
CA ALA A 131 0.89 6.45 -3.72
C ALA A 131 -0.08 5.34 -3.30
N SER A 132 0.36 4.07 -3.31
CA SER A 132 -0.46 2.95 -2.81
C SER A 132 -0.74 3.08 -1.32
N SER A 133 0.27 3.48 -0.53
CA SER A 133 0.14 3.72 0.90
C SER A 133 -0.82 4.87 1.18
N HIS A 134 -0.71 5.96 0.41
CA HIS A 134 -1.62 7.11 0.46
C HIS A 134 -3.07 6.70 0.18
N THR A 135 -3.31 5.92 -0.89
CA THR A 135 -4.66 5.41 -1.20
C THR A 135 -5.20 4.49 -0.11
N MET A 136 -4.36 3.63 0.47
CA MET A 136 -4.75 2.72 1.55
C MET A 136 -5.10 3.48 2.83
N SER A 137 -4.22 4.36 3.31
CA SER A 137 -4.34 5.00 4.62
C SER A 137 -5.21 6.26 4.63
N ASP A 138 -5.15 7.08 3.58
CA ASP A 138 -5.81 8.40 3.58
C ASP A 138 -7.13 8.39 2.78
N TYR A 139 -7.48 7.27 2.14
CA TYR A 139 -8.76 7.14 1.44
C TYR A 139 -9.53 5.88 1.84
N PHE A 140 -8.92 4.69 1.72
CA PHE A 140 -9.64 3.47 2.03
C PHE A 140 -10.02 3.39 3.51
N VAL A 141 -9.09 3.65 4.43
CA VAL A 141 -9.37 3.63 5.87
C VAL A 141 -10.47 4.62 6.24
N ASP A 142 -10.33 5.90 5.86
CA ASP A 142 -11.34 6.93 6.12
C ASP A 142 -12.73 6.54 5.59
N TYR A 143 -12.77 5.99 4.37
CA TYR A 143 -14.04 5.61 3.77
C TYR A 143 -14.64 4.35 4.41
N MET A 144 -13.82 3.36 4.75
CA MET A 144 -14.24 2.17 5.48
C MET A 144 -14.81 2.56 6.84
N SER A 145 -14.12 3.42 7.60
CA SER A 145 -14.59 3.93 8.88
C SER A 145 -15.93 4.66 8.74
N ASP A 146 -16.06 5.57 7.77
CA ASP A 146 -17.34 6.29 7.52
C ASP A 146 -18.50 5.35 7.16
N VAL A 147 -18.22 4.26 6.44
CA VAL A 147 -19.22 3.24 6.10
C VAL A 147 -19.68 2.51 7.35
N LEU A 148 -18.75 2.10 8.21
CA LEU A 148 -19.03 1.36 9.44
C LEU A 148 -19.70 2.24 10.50
N ASP A 149 -19.17 3.45 10.77
CA ASP A 149 -19.71 4.42 11.73
C ASP A 149 -21.18 4.78 11.46
N LYS A 150 -21.55 4.82 10.17
CA LYS A 150 -22.88 5.25 9.72
C LYS A 150 -23.79 4.08 9.34
N ASP A 151 -23.38 2.84 9.61
CA ASP A 151 -24.07 1.61 9.21
C ASP A 151 -24.54 1.63 7.74
N LYS A 152 -23.66 2.14 6.85
CA LYS A 152 -23.97 2.24 5.42
C LYS A 152 -23.79 0.86 4.78
N LYS A 153 -24.72 0.52 3.88
CA LYS A 153 -24.61 -0.68 3.07
C LYS A 153 -23.87 -0.40 1.77
N ILE A 154 -22.74 -1.08 1.58
CA ILE A 154 -21.97 -1.08 0.34
C ILE A 154 -21.41 -2.47 0.10
N THR A 155 -21.51 -2.98 -1.12
CA THR A 155 -20.94 -4.28 -1.49
C THR A 155 -19.42 -4.19 -1.63
N HIS A 156 -18.72 -5.31 -1.46
CA HIS A 156 -17.27 -5.37 -1.72
C HIS A 156 -16.92 -4.91 -3.13
N LYS A 157 -17.72 -5.33 -4.13
CA LYS A 157 -17.60 -4.86 -5.51
C LYS A 157 -17.74 -3.34 -5.64
N ALA A 158 -18.82 -2.76 -5.12
CA ALA A 158 -19.05 -1.31 -5.25
C ALA A 158 -17.98 -0.48 -4.50
N LEU A 159 -17.55 -0.97 -3.33
CA LEU A 159 -16.45 -0.37 -2.57
C LEU A 159 -15.13 -0.41 -3.35
N THR A 160 -14.81 -1.57 -3.93
CA THR A 160 -13.63 -1.77 -4.77
C THR A 160 -13.64 -0.87 -6.00
N ASP A 161 -14.75 -0.79 -6.74
CA ASP A 161 -14.92 0.11 -7.89
C ASP A 161 -14.70 1.59 -7.49
N LYS A 162 -15.13 1.97 -6.29
CA LYS A 162 -14.92 3.31 -5.74
C LYS A 162 -13.47 3.60 -5.35
N ILE A 163 -12.70 2.58 -4.96
CA ILE A 163 -11.25 2.70 -4.73
C ILE A 163 -10.53 2.77 -6.07
N ALA A 164 -10.92 1.92 -7.03
CA ALA A 164 -10.32 1.89 -8.36
C ALA A 164 -10.44 3.23 -9.10
N SER A 165 -11.62 3.86 -9.05
CA SER A 165 -11.86 5.19 -9.64
C SER A 165 -11.11 6.34 -8.97
N LYS A 166 -10.53 6.11 -7.78
CA LYS A 166 -9.77 7.15 -7.08
C LYS A 166 -8.49 7.53 -7.83
N ILE A 167 -7.98 6.65 -8.69
CA ILE A 167 -6.79 6.89 -9.50
C ILE A 167 -6.89 8.14 -10.38
N ASP A 168 -8.12 8.49 -10.82
CA ASP A 168 -8.41 9.63 -11.68
C ASP A 168 -8.56 10.96 -10.91
N ASP A 169 -8.52 10.94 -9.57
CA ASP A 169 -8.65 12.14 -8.75
C ASP A 169 -7.28 12.86 -8.62
N GLU A 170 -7.01 13.75 -9.57
CA GLU A 170 -5.79 14.57 -9.55
C GLU A 170 -5.63 15.39 -8.26
N LYS A 171 -6.74 15.87 -7.66
CA LYS A 171 -6.66 16.66 -6.43
C LYS A 171 -6.19 15.79 -5.27
N PHE A 172 -6.64 14.53 -5.22
CA PHE A 172 -6.20 13.57 -4.22
C PHE A 172 -4.68 13.33 -4.29
N PHE A 173 -4.13 13.11 -5.49
CA PHE A 173 -2.70 12.80 -5.68
C PHE A 173 -1.78 14.01 -5.84
N LYS A 174 -2.31 15.23 -5.97
CA LYS A 174 -1.50 16.46 -6.06
C LYS A 174 -1.74 17.42 -4.90
N SER A 175 -2.96 17.93 -4.76
CA SER A 175 -3.27 19.05 -3.85
C SER A 175 -3.50 18.61 -2.41
N ASN A 176 -4.10 17.43 -2.22
CA ASN A 176 -4.46 16.92 -0.89
C ASN A 176 -3.34 16.08 -0.28
N TRP A 177 -2.41 15.57 -1.11
CA TRP A 177 -1.29 14.78 -0.65
C TRP A 177 -0.07 15.65 -0.34
N LYS A 178 0.01 16.12 0.91
CA LYS A 178 1.10 17.01 1.38
C LYS A 178 2.51 16.41 1.24
N LYS A 179 2.61 15.07 1.21
CA LYS A 179 3.86 14.32 1.12
C LYS A 179 4.09 13.74 -0.29
N ALA A 180 3.37 14.21 -1.31
CA ALA A 180 3.54 13.75 -2.68
C ALA A 180 5.01 13.85 -3.12
N PRO A 181 5.54 12.85 -3.85
CA PRO A 181 6.87 12.93 -4.43
C PRO A 181 7.02 14.17 -5.31
N GLN A 182 8.23 14.72 -5.34
CA GLN A 182 8.53 15.84 -6.24
C GLN A 182 8.34 15.41 -7.69
N ASN A 183 7.73 16.27 -8.51
CA ASN A 183 7.44 16.03 -9.94
C ASN A 183 6.60 14.75 -10.17
N PHE A 184 5.72 14.42 -9.23
CA PHE A 184 4.78 13.31 -9.38
C PHE A 184 3.73 13.63 -10.46
N ASP A 185 3.73 12.85 -11.52
CA ASP A 185 2.79 12.98 -12.63
C ASP A 185 1.68 11.93 -12.50
N THR A 186 0.46 12.37 -12.23
CA THR A 186 -0.71 11.51 -12.08
C THR A 186 -1.04 10.75 -13.36
N MET A 187 -0.63 11.24 -14.53
CA MET A 187 -0.84 10.53 -15.80
C MET A 187 0.05 9.30 -15.95
N GLN A 188 1.05 9.13 -15.08
CA GLN A 188 1.91 7.94 -15.05
C GLN A 188 1.40 6.86 -14.10
N LEU A 189 0.26 7.09 -13.42
CA LEU A 189 -0.37 6.12 -12.54
C LEU A 189 -1.24 5.13 -13.32
N ASP A 190 -1.17 3.87 -12.90
CA ASP A 190 -2.09 2.81 -13.31
C ASP A 190 -2.22 1.80 -12.15
N TRP A 191 -3.09 0.80 -12.25
CA TRP A 191 -3.21 -0.27 -11.27
C TRP A 191 -2.30 -1.46 -11.65
N SER A 192 -1.34 -1.82 -10.80
CA SER A 192 -0.60 -3.09 -10.91
C SER A 192 -1.30 -4.25 -10.22
N VAL A 193 -2.06 -3.97 -9.17
CA VAL A 193 -2.94 -4.91 -8.48
C VAL A 193 -4.26 -4.17 -8.27
N GLN A 194 -5.34 -4.69 -8.86
CA GLN A 194 -6.66 -4.11 -8.70
C GLN A 194 -7.03 -4.08 -7.21
N PRO A 195 -7.71 -3.02 -6.73
CA PRO A 195 -8.17 -3.00 -5.36
C PRO A 195 -9.05 -4.22 -5.07
N THR A 196 -8.99 -4.73 -3.86
CA THR A 196 -9.79 -5.87 -3.41
C THR A 196 -10.08 -5.66 -1.94
N VAL A 197 -11.35 -5.77 -1.55
CA VAL A 197 -11.79 -5.72 -0.16
C VAL A 197 -12.59 -6.98 0.14
N MET A 198 -12.25 -7.67 1.22
CA MET A 198 -12.89 -8.92 1.63
C MET A 198 -13.24 -8.85 3.11
N SER A 199 -14.46 -9.26 3.46
CA SER A 199 -14.93 -9.37 4.84
C SER A 199 -16.05 -10.42 4.93
N GLY A 200 -16.47 -10.76 6.15
CA GLY A 200 -17.64 -11.61 6.37
C GLY A 200 -17.47 -13.08 6.00
N GLY A 201 -16.25 -13.62 6.13
CA GLY A 201 -15.99 -15.06 6.06
C GLY A 201 -15.57 -15.59 4.69
N ASN A 202 -15.65 -14.77 3.65
CA ASN A 202 -15.19 -15.12 2.30
C ASN A 202 -13.86 -14.42 2.00
N PHE A 203 -12.76 -15.18 2.03
CA PHE A 203 -11.42 -14.63 1.84
C PHE A 203 -10.62 -15.46 0.82
N ASP A 204 -10.06 -14.80 -0.19
CA ASP A 204 -9.10 -15.38 -1.12
C ASP A 204 -7.77 -14.61 -1.07
N LEU A 205 -6.82 -15.12 -0.28
CA LEU A 205 -5.49 -14.52 -0.14
C LEU A 205 -4.62 -14.64 -1.40
N ARG A 206 -5.08 -15.35 -2.44
CA ARG A 206 -4.42 -15.36 -3.76
C ARG A 206 -4.82 -14.17 -4.61
N LEU A 207 -5.85 -13.42 -4.21
CA LEU A 207 -6.42 -12.29 -4.94
C LEU A 207 -6.81 -12.67 -6.39
N GLY A 208 -7.28 -13.92 -6.58
CA GLY A 208 -7.71 -14.42 -7.88
C GLY A 208 -9.22 -14.38 -8.07
N SER A 209 -9.96 -14.12 -6.99
CA SER A 209 -11.41 -14.02 -6.98
C SER A 209 -11.84 -12.59 -7.24
N GLU A 210 -12.86 -12.41 -8.08
CA GLU A 210 -13.52 -11.11 -8.24
C GLU A 210 -14.20 -10.68 -6.93
N PRO A 211 -14.23 -9.38 -6.61
CA PRO A 211 -14.99 -8.86 -5.49
C PRO A 211 -16.47 -9.27 -5.58
N ASP A 212 -17.03 -9.75 -4.48
CA ASP A 212 -18.41 -10.24 -4.44
C ASP A 212 -19.45 -9.14 -4.15
N ASP A 213 -20.73 -9.50 -4.25
CA ASP A 213 -21.87 -8.62 -3.96
C ASP A 213 -22.30 -8.65 -2.49
N ASN A 214 -21.53 -9.27 -1.59
CA ASN A 214 -21.82 -9.19 -0.16
C ASN A 214 -21.47 -7.79 0.37
N ASN A 215 -22.28 -7.30 1.31
CA ASN A 215 -21.99 -6.03 1.96
C ASN A 215 -20.74 -6.13 2.84
N LEU A 216 -19.98 -5.04 2.91
CA LEU A 216 -18.91 -4.87 3.88
C LEU A 216 -19.45 -5.20 5.29
N HIS A 217 -18.70 -6.04 6.00
CA HIS A 217 -19.08 -6.60 7.28
C HIS A 217 -18.03 -6.22 8.34
N ALA A 218 -18.49 -5.69 9.46
CA ALA A 218 -17.65 -5.41 10.62
C ALA A 218 -17.10 -6.71 11.20
N GLY A 219 -15.80 -6.76 11.46
CA GLY A 219 -15.09 -7.92 11.98
C GLY A 219 -13.66 -7.91 11.45
N VAL A 220 -13.30 -8.91 10.64
CA VAL A 220 -12.00 -8.92 9.95
C VAL A 220 -12.18 -8.46 8.51
N ILE A 221 -11.48 -7.40 8.13
CA ILE A 221 -11.52 -6.82 6.79
C ILE A 221 -10.11 -6.88 6.20
N VAL A 222 -9.95 -7.56 5.06
CA VAL A 222 -8.70 -7.58 4.30
C VAL A 222 -8.84 -6.66 3.11
N ALA A 223 -7.91 -5.71 2.97
CA ALA A 223 -7.82 -4.83 1.80
C ALA A 223 -6.45 -4.98 1.13
N ALA A 224 -6.44 -5.13 -0.19
CA ALA A 224 -5.23 -5.21 -0.99
C ALA A 224 -5.36 -4.32 -2.23
N LEU A 225 -4.27 -3.66 -2.62
CA LEU A 225 -4.18 -2.87 -3.85
C LEU A 225 -2.72 -2.66 -4.24
N GLY A 226 -2.48 -2.16 -5.44
CA GLY A 226 -1.14 -1.79 -5.87
C GLY A 226 -1.19 -0.86 -7.05
N LEU A 227 -0.62 0.33 -6.89
CA LEU A 227 -0.42 1.25 -7.99
C LEU A 227 0.88 0.92 -8.73
N ARG A 228 0.88 1.29 -10.00
CA ARG A 228 2.00 1.31 -10.93
C ARG A 228 2.33 2.77 -11.21
N TYR A 229 3.61 3.10 -11.26
CA TYR A 229 4.08 4.43 -11.67
C TYR A 229 5.19 4.27 -12.70
N GLN A 230 5.06 4.93 -13.86
CA GLN A 230 6.02 4.81 -14.97
C GLN A 230 6.33 3.34 -15.31
N THR A 231 5.28 2.52 -15.41
CA THR A 231 5.34 1.06 -15.66
C THR A 231 5.78 0.17 -14.50
N TYR A 232 6.35 0.71 -13.42
CA TYR A 232 6.82 -0.07 -12.27
C TYR A 232 5.73 -0.26 -11.22
N ALA A 233 5.47 -1.52 -10.87
CA ALA A 233 4.46 -1.95 -9.94
C ALA A 233 4.86 -1.76 -8.47
N SER A 234 3.85 -1.66 -7.63
CA SER A 234 3.92 -1.86 -6.19
C SER A 234 2.74 -2.72 -5.72
N MET A 235 2.76 -3.12 -4.45
CA MET A 235 1.69 -3.85 -3.81
C MET A 235 1.66 -3.56 -2.31
N ILE A 236 0.46 -3.42 -1.76
CA ILE A 236 0.18 -3.33 -0.34
C ILE A 236 -1.06 -4.14 0.01
N ALA A 237 -1.05 -4.79 1.17
CA ALA A 237 -2.25 -5.36 1.77
C ALA A 237 -2.23 -5.15 3.28
N ARG A 238 -3.40 -4.86 3.83
CA ARG A 238 -3.62 -4.65 5.27
C ARG A 238 -4.83 -5.46 5.71
N THR A 239 -4.79 -5.91 6.95
CA THR A 239 -5.95 -6.43 7.63
C THR A 239 -6.35 -5.44 8.71
N TYR A 240 -7.61 -5.05 8.70
CA TYR A 240 -8.23 -4.18 9.69
C TYR A 240 -9.17 -5.02 10.55
N LEU A 241 -9.16 -4.72 11.85
CA LEU A 241 -9.87 -5.46 12.87
C LEU A 241 -10.91 -4.53 13.50
N VAL A 242 -12.18 -4.86 13.37
CA VAL A 242 -13.30 -4.13 13.98
C VAL A 242 -13.80 -4.94 15.16
N ASP A 243 -13.74 -4.36 16.35
CA ASP A 243 -14.07 -4.98 17.63
C ASP A 243 -13.50 -6.41 17.79
N PRO A 244 -12.19 -6.61 17.54
CA PRO A 244 -11.60 -7.94 17.57
C PRO A 244 -11.66 -8.54 18.97
N ASN A 245 -11.93 -9.84 19.04
CA ASN A 245 -11.71 -10.57 20.27
C ASN A 245 -10.23 -10.92 20.48
N LYS A 246 -9.91 -11.41 21.67
CA LYS A 246 -8.52 -11.70 22.04
C LYS A 246 -7.85 -12.73 21.14
N THR A 247 -8.61 -13.65 20.56
CA THR A 247 -8.08 -14.66 19.63
C THR A 247 -7.63 -14.00 18.33
N GLN A 248 -8.47 -13.14 17.75
CA GLN A 248 -8.15 -12.39 16.54
C GLN A 248 -6.94 -11.45 16.75
N GLU A 249 -6.92 -10.69 17.85
CA GLU A 249 -5.75 -9.86 18.22
C GLU A 249 -4.45 -10.67 18.27
N ASN A 250 -4.48 -11.83 18.94
CA ASN A 250 -3.31 -12.68 19.09
C ASN A 250 -2.86 -13.27 17.75
N MET A 251 -3.80 -13.59 16.85
CA MET A 251 -3.47 -14.12 15.51
C MET A 251 -2.86 -13.05 14.63
N TYR A 252 -3.36 -11.82 14.69
CA TYR A 252 -2.77 -10.69 13.99
C TYR A 252 -1.37 -10.36 14.53
N LYS A 253 -1.17 -10.32 15.85
CA LYS A 253 0.17 -10.15 16.45
C LYS A 253 1.15 -11.24 16.03
N LEU A 254 0.69 -12.48 15.90
CA LEU A 254 1.49 -13.56 15.38
C LEU A 254 1.88 -13.29 13.92
N LEU A 255 0.90 -12.95 13.07
CA LEU A 255 1.15 -12.64 11.66
C LEU A 255 2.12 -11.47 11.48
N LEU A 256 1.94 -10.39 12.23
CA LEU A 256 2.86 -9.24 12.23
C LEU A 256 4.28 -9.68 12.58
N SER A 257 4.45 -10.48 13.65
CA SER A 257 5.78 -10.99 14.02
C SER A 257 6.42 -11.90 12.96
N VAL A 258 5.60 -12.63 12.20
CA VAL A 258 6.07 -13.45 11.07
C VAL A 258 6.49 -12.55 9.91
N HIS A 259 5.69 -11.55 9.59
CA HIS A 259 5.96 -10.57 8.53
C HIS A 259 7.28 -9.82 8.78
N ASP A 260 7.46 -9.28 9.98
CA ASP A 260 8.69 -8.57 10.38
C ASP A 260 9.92 -9.50 10.33
N ALA A 261 9.78 -10.74 10.77
CA ALA A 261 10.86 -11.72 10.72
C ALA A 261 11.26 -12.07 9.28
N VAL A 262 10.28 -12.13 8.36
CA VAL A 262 10.52 -12.33 6.93
C VAL A 262 11.28 -11.15 6.34
N ILE A 263 10.80 -9.92 6.52
CA ILE A 263 11.47 -8.72 6.01
C ILE A 263 12.88 -8.59 6.57
N LYS A 264 13.06 -8.89 7.87
CA LYS A 264 14.38 -8.91 8.49
C LYS A 264 15.30 -9.96 7.88
N GLU A 265 14.80 -11.10 7.41
CA GLU A 265 15.64 -12.13 6.77
C GLU A 265 16.08 -11.74 5.35
N MET A 266 15.39 -10.80 4.71
CA MET A 266 15.64 -10.40 3.34
C MET A 266 16.89 -9.52 3.22
N ARG A 267 18.04 -10.17 3.08
CA ARG A 267 19.36 -9.53 2.92
C ARG A 267 20.07 -10.02 1.66
N ASP A 268 21.00 -9.21 1.17
CA ASP A 268 21.90 -9.60 0.09
C ASP A 268 22.72 -10.85 0.48
N GLY A 269 22.70 -11.87 -0.38
CA GLY A 269 23.35 -13.16 -0.19
C GLY A 269 22.43 -14.26 0.35
N VAL A 270 21.23 -13.93 0.84
CA VAL A 270 20.26 -14.92 1.34
C VAL A 270 19.58 -15.64 0.18
N GLN A 271 19.27 -16.94 0.31
CA GLN A 271 18.50 -17.66 -0.70
C GLN A 271 17.00 -17.42 -0.51
N ALA A 272 16.24 -17.30 -1.61
CA ALA A 272 14.80 -17.06 -1.58
C ALA A 272 14.02 -18.06 -0.71
N LYS A 273 14.41 -19.35 -0.69
CA LYS A 273 13.81 -20.37 0.16
C LYS A 273 14.03 -20.14 1.65
N ASP A 274 15.14 -19.53 2.04
CA ASP A 274 15.47 -19.34 3.45
C ASP A 274 14.59 -18.24 4.07
N VAL A 275 14.22 -17.24 3.26
CA VAL A 275 13.22 -16.23 3.62
C VAL A 275 11.86 -16.87 3.91
N TYR A 276 11.39 -17.80 3.07
CA TYR A 276 10.15 -18.54 3.33
C TYR A 276 10.28 -19.44 4.57
N ASN A 277 11.40 -20.16 4.69
CA ASN A 277 11.65 -21.06 5.81
C ASN A 277 11.72 -20.30 7.15
N LYS A 278 12.14 -19.03 7.14
CA LYS A 278 12.09 -18.16 8.31
C LYS A 278 10.67 -18.00 8.83
N ALA A 279 9.70 -17.71 7.96
CA ALA A 279 8.29 -17.61 8.34
C ALA A 279 7.82 -18.91 8.99
N ILE A 280 8.08 -20.05 8.34
CA ILE A 280 7.70 -21.38 8.84
C ILE A 280 8.34 -21.67 10.20
N SER A 281 9.60 -21.30 10.41
CA SER A 281 10.28 -21.47 11.69
C SER A 281 9.62 -20.66 12.81
N VAL A 282 9.24 -19.40 12.56
CA VAL A 282 8.57 -18.55 13.55
C VAL A 282 7.19 -19.11 13.90
N ILE A 283 6.45 -19.58 12.89
CA ILE A 283 5.13 -20.20 13.08
C ILE A 283 5.26 -21.49 13.90
N LYS A 284 6.15 -22.40 13.52
CA LYS A 284 6.36 -23.68 14.24
C LYS A 284 6.76 -23.48 15.71
N ALA A 285 7.55 -22.44 16.00
CA ALA A 285 7.97 -22.15 17.36
C ALA A 285 6.84 -21.64 18.27
N LYS A 286 5.79 -21.03 17.69
CA LYS A 286 4.68 -20.43 18.45
C LYS A 286 3.39 -21.26 18.37
N LYS A 287 3.02 -21.70 17.17
CA LYS A 287 1.76 -22.37 16.80
C LYS A 287 1.94 -23.29 15.58
N PRO A 288 2.52 -24.49 15.74
CA PRO A 288 2.84 -25.40 14.63
C PRO A 288 1.63 -25.83 13.80
N GLU A 289 0.45 -25.89 14.40
CA GLU A 289 -0.82 -26.21 13.74
C GLU A 289 -1.23 -25.20 12.65
N LEU A 290 -0.69 -23.97 12.68
CA LEU A 290 -1.01 -22.93 11.71
C LEU A 290 -0.17 -23.01 10.42
N VAL A 291 0.82 -23.91 10.35
CA VAL A 291 1.66 -24.05 9.14
C VAL A 291 0.83 -24.42 7.90
N GLU A 292 -0.20 -25.25 8.07
CA GLU A 292 -1.05 -25.67 6.94
C GLU A 292 -1.93 -24.53 6.42
N LYS A 293 -2.34 -23.64 7.32
CA LYS A 293 -3.16 -22.44 7.08
C LYS A 293 -2.35 -21.25 6.55
N PHE A 294 -1.02 -21.33 6.58
CA PHE A 294 -0.16 -20.26 6.09
C PHE A 294 -0.01 -20.30 4.55
N THR A 295 0.22 -19.13 3.95
CA THR A 295 0.48 -19.00 2.51
C THR A 295 1.66 -19.88 2.07
N LYS A 296 1.57 -20.47 0.86
CA LYS A 296 2.62 -21.37 0.32
C LYS A 296 3.85 -20.64 -0.24
N SER A 297 3.82 -19.31 -0.24
CA SER A 297 4.94 -18.42 -0.54
C SER A 297 4.79 -17.16 0.29
N VAL A 298 5.89 -16.47 0.60
CA VAL A 298 5.90 -15.19 1.32
C VAL A 298 6.10 -13.99 0.39
N GLY A 299 5.89 -14.17 -0.92
CA GLY A 299 6.11 -13.09 -1.88
C GLY A 299 6.73 -13.53 -3.19
N ALA A 300 7.07 -12.55 -4.02
CA ALA A 300 7.84 -12.74 -5.25
C ALA A 300 8.59 -11.46 -5.63
N GLY A 301 9.57 -11.59 -6.53
CA GLY A 301 10.19 -10.43 -7.16
C GLY A 301 9.16 -9.57 -7.86
N MET A 302 9.37 -8.25 -7.86
CA MET A 302 8.53 -7.28 -8.55
C MET A 302 9.36 -6.26 -9.33
N GLY A 303 8.71 -5.57 -10.26
CA GLY A 303 9.28 -4.49 -11.08
C GLY A 303 8.22 -4.01 -12.06
N ILE A 304 8.49 -4.09 -13.36
CA ILE A 304 7.45 -3.88 -14.39
C ILE A 304 6.33 -4.92 -14.25
N GLU A 305 6.69 -6.16 -13.91
CA GLU A 305 5.73 -7.19 -13.52
C GLU A 305 5.43 -7.06 -12.02
N ALA A 306 4.14 -7.11 -11.65
CA ALA A 306 3.71 -7.08 -10.25
C ALA A 306 4.12 -8.35 -9.48
N ARG A 307 4.34 -9.47 -10.21
CA ARG A 307 4.74 -10.76 -9.67
C ARG A 307 5.60 -11.53 -10.66
N ASP A 308 6.88 -11.65 -10.39
CA ASP A 308 7.81 -12.50 -11.13
C ASP A 308 7.62 -13.97 -10.73
N SER A 309 7.06 -14.77 -11.63
CA SER A 309 6.78 -16.19 -11.38
C SER A 309 8.03 -17.08 -11.25
N THR A 310 9.20 -16.59 -11.66
CA THR A 310 10.48 -17.28 -11.57
C THR A 310 11.26 -16.91 -10.30
N LEU A 311 10.92 -15.79 -9.66
CA LEU A 311 11.53 -15.27 -8.43
C LEU A 311 10.55 -15.30 -7.25
N VAL A 312 9.87 -16.44 -7.05
CA VAL A 312 8.93 -16.63 -5.93
C VAL A 312 9.67 -16.99 -4.63
N LEU A 313 9.29 -16.37 -3.51
CA LEU A 313 9.81 -16.65 -2.17
C LEU A 313 9.06 -17.85 -1.55
N ASN A 314 9.45 -19.06 -1.93
CA ASN A 314 8.86 -20.32 -1.46
C ASN A 314 9.95 -21.31 -1.03
N ALA A 315 9.56 -22.45 -0.43
CA ALA A 315 10.50 -23.45 0.09
C ALA A 315 11.48 -24.08 -0.94
N LYS A 316 11.28 -23.86 -2.25
CA LYS A 316 12.04 -24.52 -3.32
C LYS A 316 13.03 -23.60 -4.02
N ASN A 317 12.82 -22.29 -4.01
CA ASN A 317 13.60 -21.35 -4.82
C ASN A 317 14.99 -21.10 -4.21
N THR A 318 16.05 -21.47 -4.91
CA THR A 318 17.45 -21.33 -4.45
C THR A 318 18.12 -20.04 -4.92
N ARG A 319 17.41 -19.17 -5.64
CA ARG A 319 17.97 -17.91 -6.14
C ARG A 319 18.44 -17.01 -5.00
N VAL A 320 19.64 -16.48 -5.15
CA VAL A 320 20.27 -15.59 -4.18
C VAL A 320 19.73 -14.17 -4.37
N LEU A 321 19.26 -13.58 -3.28
CA LEU A 321 18.83 -12.19 -3.22
C LEU A 321 20.05 -11.27 -3.33
N LYS A 322 19.91 -10.15 -4.05
CA LYS A 322 20.98 -9.17 -4.28
C LYS A 322 20.50 -7.77 -3.92
N ASP A 323 21.42 -6.89 -3.56
CA ASP A 323 21.15 -5.46 -3.44
C ASP A 323 20.41 -4.91 -4.68
N GLY A 324 19.48 -3.99 -4.44
CA GLY A 324 18.65 -3.38 -5.48
C GLY A 324 17.50 -4.26 -5.99
N MET A 325 17.39 -5.53 -5.60
CA MET A 325 16.19 -6.31 -5.90
C MET A 325 14.99 -5.81 -5.11
N THR A 326 13.80 -5.89 -5.71
CA THR A 326 12.52 -5.47 -5.13
C THR A 326 11.51 -6.61 -5.12
N PHE A 327 10.72 -6.72 -4.05
CA PHE A 327 9.79 -7.83 -3.82
C PHE A 327 8.45 -7.31 -3.30
N SER A 328 7.36 -7.96 -3.70
CA SER A 328 6.13 -7.97 -2.88
C SER A 328 6.32 -9.04 -1.81
N VAL A 329 6.33 -8.64 -0.55
CA VAL A 329 6.40 -9.55 0.59
C VAL A 329 4.98 -9.72 1.10
N THR A 330 4.42 -10.93 1.03
CA THR A 330 3.03 -11.20 1.38
C THR A 330 2.94 -12.37 2.32
N THR A 331 2.44 -12.14 3.53
CA THR A 331 2.23 -13.17 4.55
C THR A 331 0.76 -13.23 4.92
N GLY A 332 0.21 -14.42 5.12
CA GLY A 332 -1.16 -14.54 5.56
C GLY A 332 -1.52 -15.92 6.10
N PHE A 333 -2.60 -15.94 6.88
CA PHE A 333 -3.27 -17.15 7.36
C PHE A 333 -4.68 -17.20 6.80
N SER A 334 -5.07 -18.30 6.17
CA SER A 334 -6.44 -18.57 5.75
C SER A 334 -7.16 -19.45 6.77
N ASP A 335 -8.49 -19.53 6.66
CA ASP A 335 -9.30 -20.52 7.37
C ASP A 335 -9.11 -20.52 8.90
N LEU A 336 -8.86 -19.36 9.49
CA LEU A 336 -8.78 -19.20 10.94
C LEU A 336 -10.19 -19.29 11.52
N GLU A 337 -10.33 -19.98 12.65
CA GLU A 337 -11.60 -20.12 13.34
C GLU A 337 -11.75 -19.04 14.41
N ASN A 338 -12.92 -18.44 14.46
CA ASN A 338 -13.30 -17.55 15.54
C ASN A 338 -14.09 -18.33 16.60
N PRO A 339 -13.57 -18.53 17.82
CA PRO A 339 -14.29 -19.28 18.84
C PRO A 339 -15.53 -18.56 19.35
N ASN A 340 -15.55 -17.22 19.26
CA ASN A 340 -16.63 -16.36 19.76
C ASN A 340 -17.06 -15.39 18.65
N PRO A 341 -17.73 -15.87 17.59
CA PRO A 341 -18.20 -15.02 16.51
C PRO A 341 -19.40 -14.18 16.96
N GLN A 342 -19.38 -12.88 16.66
CA GLN A 342 -20.53 -12.01 16.87
C GLN A 342 -21.66 -12.40 15.90
N ASP A 343 -21.33 -12.52 14.60
CA ASP A 343 -22.18 -13.16 13.59
C ASP A 343 -21.73 -14.61 13.35
N LYS A 344 -22.55 -15.58 13.80
CA LYS A 344 -22.24 -17.02 13.69
C LYS A 344 -21.99 -17.52 12.25
N LYS A 345 -22.44 -16.81 11.23
CA LYS A 345 -22.22 -17.20 9.83
C LYS A 345 -21.02 -16.46 9.24
N ARG A 346 -20.97 -15.14 9.43
CA ARG A 346 -19.99 -14.27 8.76
C ARG A 346 -18.67 -14.13 9.52
N ASP A 347 -18.66 -14.32 10.84
CA ASP A 347 -17.46 -14.19 11.66
C ASP A 347 -16.85 -15.51 12.10
N ALA A 348 -17.50 -16.64 11.80
CA ALA A 348 -17.03 -17.96 12.24
C ALA A 348 -15.65 -18.34 11.69
N LYS A 349 -15.34 -17.88 10.48
CA LYS A 349 -14.04 -18.03 9.85
C LYS A 349 -13.51 -16.70 9.36
N TYR A 350 -12.20 -16.53 9.41
CA TYR A 350 -11.54 -15.35 8.89
C TYR A 350 -10.17 -15.65 8.31
N ALA A 351 -9.60 -14.68 7.62
CA ALA A 351 -8.23 -14.71 7.15
C ALA A 351 -7.51 -13.43 7.56
N LEU A 352 -6.18 -13.50 7.64
CA LEU A 352 -5.33 -12.35 7.90
C LEU A 352 -4.27 -12.27 6.80
N MET A 353 -3.99 -11.06 6.33
CA MET A 353 -3.03 -10.79 5.26
C MET A 353 -2.30 -9.47 5.49
N LEU A 354 -0.98 -9.50 5.33
CA LEU A 354 -0.11 -8.33 5.24
C LEU A 354 0.69 -8.44 3.94
N SER A 355 0.80 -7.33 3.22
CA SER A 355 1.69 -7.23 2.07
C SER A 355 2.37 -5.88 2.00
N ASP A 356 3.67 -5.90 1.68
CA ASP A 356 4.49 -4.71 1.57
C ASP A 356 5.46 -4.81 0.38
N THR A 357 5.79 -3.65 -0.19
CA THR A 357 6.79 -3.53 -1.25
C THR A 357 8.15 -3.25 -0.62
N VAL A 358 9.12 -4.16 -0.84
CA VAL A 358 10.39 -4.19 -0.11
C VAL A 358 11.58 -4.20 -1.06
N ARG A 359 12.58 -3.36 -0.78
CA ARG A 359 13.88 -3.31 -1.47
C ARG A 359 14.97 -3.96 -0.62
N ILE A 360 15.75 -4.85 -1.21
CA ILE A 360 16.97 -5.37 -0.61
C ILE A 360 18.04 -4.27 -0.62
N ASN A 361 18.65 -4.02 0.53
CA ASN A 361 19.80 -3.12 0.65
C ASN A 361 21.11 -3.90 0.62
N SER A 362 22.21 -3.20 0.33
CA SER A 362 23.58 -3.72 0.44
C SER A 362 23.87 -4.31 1.82
N GLN A 363 24.75 -5.32 1.89
CA GLN A 363 25.09 -6.04 3.13
C GLN A 363 25.49 -5.16 4.33
N GLY A 364 25.97 -3.92 4.12
CA GLY A 364 26.33 -2.99 5.20
C GLY A 364 25.13 -2.30 5.88
N ASN A 365 23.94 -2.40 5.30
CA ASN A 365 22.70 -1.82 5.83
C ASN A 365 21.76 -2.99 6.18
N ASN A 366 21.74 -3.38 7.45
CA ASN A 366 21.28 -4.71 7.91
C ASN A 366 19.82 -5.07 7.63
N GLU A 367 18.98 -4.11 7.24
CA GLU A 367 17.54 -4.31 7.06
C GLU A 367 17.08 -3.86 5.68
N ALA A 368 16.20 -4.66 5.07
CA ALA A 368 15.52 -4.30 3.83
C ALA A 368 14.67 -3.03 4.03
N PHE A 369 14.53 -2.25 2.97
CA PHE A 369 13.75 -1.02 3.01
C PHE A 369 12.31 -1.26 2.58
N VAL A 370 11.35 -0.93 3.43
CA VAL A 370 9.91 -1.05 3.15
C VAL A 370 9.41 0.25 2.50
N PHE A 371 9.06 0.20 1.22
CA PHE A 371 8.56 1.36 0.48
C PHE A 371 7.12 1.73 0.85
N THR A 372 6.34 0.79 1.37
CA THR A 372 4.91 0.95 1.75
C THR A 372 4.68 1.24 3.24
N ARG A 373 5.74 1.60 3.96
CA ARG A 373 5.72 1.83 5.42
C ARG A 373 4.84 2.99 5.90
N ASP A 374 4.46 3.90 4.99
CA ASP A 374 3.59 5.03 5.33
C ASP A 374 2.15 4.57 5.63
N ALA A 375 1.79 3.35 5.26
CA ALA A 375 0.58 2.68 5.70
C ALA A 375 0.88 1.73 6.86
N PRO A 376 0.44 2.03 8.09
CA PRO A 376 0.83 1.29 9.29
C PRO A 376 0.30 -0.16 9.32
N THR A 377 0.98 -1.00 10.10
CA THR A 377 0.64 -2.41 10.37
C THR A 377 0.54 -2.71 11.86
N ASP A 378 0.74 -1.70 12.71
CA ASP A 378 0.62 -1.88 14.15
C ASP A 378 -0.85 -2.00 14.56
N MET A 379 -1.07 -2.66 15.69
CA MET A 379 -2.40 -2.96 16.20
C MET A 379 -3.22 -1.69 16.49
N GLU A 380 -2.57 -0.60 16.90
CA GLU A 380 -3.24 0.66 17.26
C GLU A 380 -3.85 1.31 16.02
N SER A 381 -3.13 1.26 14.90
CA SER A 381 -3.57 1.84 13.64
C SER A 381 -4.52 0.96 12.84
N THR A 382 -4.55 -0.36 13.08
CA THR A 382 -5.39 -1.30 12.33
C THR A 382 -6.57 -1.85 13.10
N SER A 383 -6.78 -1.42 14.36
CA SER A 383 -7.94 -1.82 15.17
C SER A 383 -8.91 -0.67 15.34
N PHE A 384 -10.19 -0.95 15.09
CA PHE A 384 -11.31 -0.02 15.25
C PHE A 384 -12.23 -0.58 16.33
N PHE A 385 -12.68 0.30 17.22
CA PHE A 385 -13.62 -0.05 18.27
C PHE A 385 -14.80 0.88 18.16
N PHE A 386 -15.97 0.34 17.87
CA PHE A 386 -17.20 1.11 17.87
C PHE A 386 -17.85 0.89 19.22
N ASN A 387 -17.81 1.92 20.08
CA ASN A 387 -18.52 1.88 21.34
C ASN A 387 -20.02 1.85 21.03
N ASP A 388 -20.64 0.68 21.09
CA ASP A 388 -22.06 0.61 21.38
C ASP A 388 -22.26 1.34 22.72
N GLU A 389 -23.20 2.30 22.79
CA GLU A 389 -23.58 3.03 24.02
C GLU A 389 -24.21 2.13 25.11
N ASP A 390 -23.91 0.84 25.08
CA ASP A 390 -24.25 -0.19 26.06
C ASP A 390 -23.00 -0.62 26.87
N GLU A 391 -22.07 0.29 27.16
CA GLU A 391 -21.12 0.06 28.25
C GLU A 391 -21.90 -0.03 29.56
N GLU A 392 -22.17 -1.28 29.94
CA GLU A 392 -22.66 -1.76 31.21
C GLU A 392 -22.35 -0.76 32.33
N GLU A 393 -23.41 -0.21 32.95
CA GLU A 393 -23.32 0.40 34.27
C GLU A 393 -22.43 -0.50 35.13
N LYS A 394 -21.20 -0.03 35.39
CA LYS A 394 -20.25 -0.71 36.26
C LYS A 394 -21.01 -1.03 37.54
N LYS A 395 -21.37 -2.30 37.71
CA LYS A 395 -22.01 -2.81 38.93
C LYS A 395 -21.15 -2.35 40.11
N GLU A 396 -21.63 -1.34 40.82
CA GLU A 396 -20.99 -0.89 42.04
C GLU A 396 -20.88 -2.09 42.98
N LYS A 397 -19.65 -2.36 43.44
CA LYS A 397 -19.40 -3.38 44.45
C LYS A 397 -20.26 -3.09 45.68
N PRO A 398 -20.91 -4.10 46.30
CA PRO A 398 -21.76 -3.87 47.47
C PRO A 398 -20.91 -3.37 48.64
N LYS A 399 -21.26 -2.19 49.16
CA LYS A 399 -20.71 -1.66 50.42
C LYS A 399 -21.17 -2.53 51.60
N PRO A 400 -20.32 -2.77 52.61
CA PRO A 400 -20.66 -3.62 53.74
C PRO A 400 -21.72 -2.98 54.65
N LYS A 401 -22.62 -3.83 55.17
CA LYS A 401 -23.71 -3.51 56.10
C LYS A 401 -23.19 -2.77 57.34
N LYS A 402 -23.88 -1.70 57.73
CA LYS A 402 -23.84 -1.17 59.10
C LYS A 402 -25.27 -1.10 59.62
N ASP A 403 -25.51 -1.79 60.72
CA ASP A 403 -26.81 -1.89 61.36
C ASP A 403 -26.89 -0.97 62.60
N SER A 404 -28.10 -0.44 62.77
CA SER A 404 -28.84 -0.28 64.02
C SER A 404 -28.98 1.13 64.64
N ARG A 405 -30.27 1.52 64.69
CA ARG A 405 -30.97 2.36 65.69
C ARG A 405 -30.72 3.87 65.63
N VAL A 406 -31.68 4.60 65.04
CA VAL A 406 -32.56 5.61 65.70
C VAL A 406 -33.77 5.84 64.77
N GLY A 407 -34.98 5.85 65.33
CA GLY A 407 -36.25 5.98 64.60
C GLY A 407 -36.86 7.39 64.61
N ALA A 408 -37.99 7.51 63.89
CA ALA A 408 -39.04 8.56 63.85
C ALA A 408 -39.37 8.88 62.37
N VAL A 409 -40.38 8.26 61.77
CA VAL A 409 -41.81 8.68 61.71
C VAL A 409 -42.01 10.10 61.15
N ALA A 410 -42.55 10.23 59.93
CA ALA A 410 -43.86 10.83 59.64
C ALA A 410 -44.09 11.17 58.13
N SER A 411 -45.30 10.80 57.66
CA SER A 411 -46.16 11.43 56.63
C SER A 411 -45.61 11.64 55.20
N SER A 412 -46.00 10.85 54.20
CA SER A 412 -47.29 10.81 53.46
C SER A 412 -47.50 11.95 52.45
N ASN A 413 -47.58 11.59 51.15
CA ASN A 413 -48.57 12.01 50.14
C ASN A 413 -48.11 11.51 48.74
N ILE A 414 -48.65 10.43 48.18
CA ILE A 414 -49.92 10.29 47.44
C ILE A 414 -49.82 10.68 45.94
N THR A 415 -49.75 9.62 45.10
CA THR A 415 -50.45 9.38 43.80
C THR A 415 -50.15 10.28 42.59
N LYS A 416 -50.20 9.85 41.31
CA LYS A 416 -50.58 8.60 40.61
C LYS A 416 -50.07 8.73 39.15
N THR A 417 -49.55 7.63 38.60
CA THR A 417 -49.81 7.10 37.24
C THR A 417 -49.78 8.04 36.01
N ARG A 418 -48.84 7.82 35.08
CA ARG A 418 -49.15 7.45 33.67
C ARG A 418 -47.90 7.30 32.76
N LEU A 419 -47.93 6.19 32.02
CA LEU A 419 -47.56 6.01 30.61
C LEU A 419 -46.09 6.13 30.17
N ARG A 420 -45.58 4.93 29.87
CA ARG A 420 -44.65 4.57 28.80
C ARG A 420 -44.96 5.31 27.48
N GLY A 421 -43.95 5.96 26.90
CA GLY A 421 -43.90 6.32 25.48
C GLY A 421 -43.60 7.79 25.17
N GLN A 422 -42.52 7.99 24.40
CA GLN A 422 -42.09 9.21 23.69
C GLN A 422 -41.53 10.38 24.54
N GLY A 423 -40.27 10.76 24.27
CA GLY A 423 -39.69 12.02 24.76
C GLY A 423 -38.16 12.10 24.89
N GLY A 424 -37.38 11.12 24.41
CA GLY A 424 -35.92 11.11 24.59
C GLY A 424 -35.10 11.89 23.56
N THR A 425 -35.66 12.22 22.40
CA THR A 425 -34.90 12.80 21.28
C THR A 425 -34.68 14.30 21.39
N THR A 426 -35.63 15.06 21.94
CA THR A 426 -35.56 16.54 21.96
C THR A 426 -34.64 17.13 23.03
N GLN A 427 -34.44 16.44 24.17
CA GLN A 427 -33.50 16.92 25.20
C GLN A 427 -32.03 16.69 24.85
N ASN A 428 -31.74 15.74 23.96
CA ASN A 428 -30.37 15.48 23.50
C ASN A 428 -29.98 16.47 22.38
N GLU A 429 -30.90 16.77 21.45
CA GLU A 429 -30.70 17.77 20.41
C GLU A 429 -30.54 19.20 20.98
N GLU A 430 -31.29 19.58 22.02
CA GLU A 430 -31.11 20.89 22.68
C GLU A 430 -29.77 21.02 23.41
N LYS A 431 -29.28 19.95 24.06
CA LYS A 431 -27.98 19.95 24.74
C LYS A 431 -26.81 19.91 23.76
N GLU A 432 -26.97 19.23 22.63
CA GLU A 432 -25.97 19.17 21.56
C GLU A 432 -25.91 20.49 20.77
N ASN A 433 -27.06 21.10 20.45
CA ASN A 433 -27.11 22.44 19.85
C ASN A 433 -26.53 23.50 20.81
N ALA A 434 -26.85 23.45 22.11
CA ALA A 434 -26.25 24.36 23.08
C ALA A 434 -24.72 24.18 23.19
N ARG A 435 -24.20 22.95 23.09
CA ARG A 435 -22.75 22.69 23.01
C ARG A 435 -22.13 23.23 21.72
N ARG A 436 -22.80 23.07 20.58
CA ARG A 436 -22.33 23.55 19.28
C ARG A 436 -22.36 25.08 19.18
N GLU A 437 -23.40 25.72 19.69
CA GLU A 437 -23.50 27.18 19.79
C GLU A 437 -22.43 27.74 20.72
N HIS A 438 -22.22 27.12 21.88
CA HIS A 438 -21.18 27.55 22.81
C HIS A 438 -19.77 27.39 22.22
N GLN A 439 -19.48 26.30 21.49
CA GLN A 439 -18.20 26.14 20.79
C GLN A 439 -18.03 27.15 19.65
N LYS A 440 -19.10 27.50 18.93
CA LYS A 440 -19.08 28.50 17.87
C LYS A 440 -18.85 29.91 18.44
N GLU A 441 -19.46 30.23 19.58
CA GLU A 441 -19.24 31.48 20.32
C GLU A 441 -17.81 31.58 20.85
N LEU A 442 -17.26 30.50 21.41
CA LEU A 442 -15.85 30.41 21.83
C LEU A 442 -14.88 30.59 20.65
N HIS A 443 -15.20 30.02 19.49
CA HIS A 443 -14.40 30.18 18.27
C HIS A 443 -14.47 31.62 17.75
N GLN A 444 -15.66 32.23 17.71
CA GLN A 444 -15.82 33.63 17.34
C GLN A 444 -15.08 34.55 18.30
N LYS A 445 -15.18 34.33 19.61
CA LYS A 445 -14.44 35.11 20.59
C LYS A 445 -12.93 34.98 20.43
N LYS A 446 -12.40 33.77 20.19
CA LYS A 446 -10.97 33.57 19.90
C LYS A 446 -10.53 34.19 18.59
N GLN A 447 -11.41 34.21 17.58
CA GLN A 447 -11.13 34.82 16.29
C GLN A 447 -11.15 36.34 16.38
N GLN A 448 -12.08 36.90 17.14
CA GLN A 448 -12.18 38.33 17.43
C GLN A 448 -11.01 38.80 18.30
N ASP A 449 -10.62 38.04 19.33
CA ASP A 449 -9.38 38.27 20.08
C ASP A 449 -8.13 38.17 19.18
N GLY A 450 -8.16 37.29 18.17
CA GLY A 450 -7.11 37.18 17.16
C GLY A 450 -7.07 38.38 16.21
N GLU A 451 -8.22 38.85 15.75
CA GLU A 451 -8.36 40.03 14.90
C GLU A 451 -8.07 41.33 15.66
N GLU A 452 -8.40 41.46 16.94
CA GLU A 452 -8.00 42.62 17.76
C GLU A 452 -6.49 42.60 18.04
N LYS A 453 -5.90 41.42 18.22
CA LYS A 453 -4.47 41.27 18.57
C LYS A 453 -3.53 41.33 17.36
N TYR A 454 -4.03 41.02 16.17
CA TYR A 454 -3.24 40.95 14.93
C TYR A 454 -3.82 41.74 13.75
N GLY A 455 -4.98 42.40 13.91
CA GLY A 455 -5.66 43.15 12.85
C GLY A 455 -5.13 44.57 12.62
N GLU A 456 -4.51 45.19 13.63
CA GLU A 456 -3.78 46.44 13.43
C GLU A 456 -2.36 46.17 12.93
N GLY A 457 -2.26 45.92 11.62
CA GLY A 457 -0.98 45.98 10.92
C GLY A 457 -0.90 45.03 9.75
N HIS A 458 -1.49 45.41 8.61
CA HIS A 458 -0.78 45.52 7.34
C HIS A 458 -1.75 46.09 6.30
N GLY A 459 -1.86 47.42 6.31
CA GLY A 459 -2.45 48.15 5.19
C GLY A 459 -1.65 47.87 3.91
N ASN A 460 -2.38 47.69 2.81
CA ASN A 460 -1.86 47.63 1.46
C ASN A 460 -0.85 48.76 1.21
N LEU A 461 0.42 48.45 0.98
CA LEU A 461 1.40 49.42 0.50
C LEU A 461 2.39 48.83 -0.50
N ASN A 462 2.69 49.68 -1.49
CA ASN A 462 3.42 49.43 -2.72
C ASN A 462 4.92 49.19 -2.49
N GLY A 463 5.38 47.99 -2.88
CA GLY A 463 6.57 47.73 -3.70
C GLY A 463 7.97 48.30 -3.37
N THR A 464 8.19 49.05 -2.29
CA THR A 464 9.48 49.79 -2.14
C THR A 464 10.10 49.85 -0.73
N GLU A 465 9.69 49.03 0.24
CA GLU A 465 10.39 48.96 1.54
C GLU A 465 10.73 47.52 1.94
N GLU A 466 12.00 47.28 2.31
CA GLU A 466 12.50 45.99 2.80
C GLU A 466 11.86 45.60 4.14
N LYS A 467 11.33 44.37 4.22
CA LYS A 467 10.84 43.78 5.47
C LYS A 467 11.98 43.61 6.47
N LYS A 468 12.03 44.46 7.49
CA LYS A 468 12.82 44.18 8.71
C LYS A 468 12.17 43.03 9.49
N PHE A 469 12.72 41.83 9.35
CA PHE A 469 12.40 40.71 10.24
C PHE A 469 12.78 41.11 11.67
N LYS A 470 11.80 41.20 12.58
CA LYS A 470 12.10 41.26 14.01
C LYS A 470 12.69 39.91 14.41
N ARG A 471 13.99 39.89 14.73
CA ARG A 471 14.67 38.72 15.30
C ARG A 471 14.00 38.40 16.64
N PHE A 472 13.26 37.30 16.69
CA PHE A 472 12.67 36.80 17.93
C PHE A 472 13.78 36.12 18.74
N GLU A 473 14.00 36.57 19.97
CA GLU A 473 15.02 36.02 20.86
C GLU A 473 14.32 35.42 22.08
N SER A 474 14.15 34.10 22.06
CA SER A 474 13.38 33.36 23.07
C SER A 474 14.13 33.21 24.40
N TYR A 475 15.45 33.17 24.36
CA TYR A 475 16.32 33.06 25.54
C TYR A 475 17.54 33.95 25.34
N LYS A 476 17.82 34.84 26.29
CA LYS A 476 18.97 35.76 26.26
C LYS A 476 20.22 35.16 26.90
N ARG A 477 20.05 34.15 27.75
CA ARG A 477 21.12 33.50 28.52
C ARG A 477 20.80 32.02 28.71
N ASP A 478 21.85 31.19 28.76
CA ASP A 478 21.71 29.73 28.91
C ASP A 478 20.99 29.33 30.21
N SER A 479 21.03 30.17 31.24
CA SER A 479 20.32 29.95 32.51
C SER A 479 18.78 30.02 32.39
N GLN A 480 18.26 30.50 31.26
CA GLN A 480 16.83 30.62 31.02
C GLN A 480 16.23 29.37 30.35
N PHE A 481 17.05 28.41 29.93
CA PHE A 481 16.53 27.15 29.39
C PHE A 481 15.82 26.33 30.48
N PRO A 482 14.74 25.62 30.13
CA PRO A 482 14.11 24.66 31.04
C PRO A 482 15.11 23.62 31.53
N SER A 483 15.07 23.25 32.82
CA SER A 483 16.04 22.33 33.43
C SER A 483 16.15 20.97 32.72
N LYS A 484 15.07 20.54 32.06
CA LYS A 484 14.95 19.30 31.29
C LYS A 484 15.72 19.28 29.96
N VAL A 485 16.32 20.40 29.53
CA VAL A 485 17.14 20.41 28.30
C VAL A 485 18.38 19.50 28.39
N LYS A 486 18.80 19.11 29.60
CA LYS A 486 19.89 18.16 29.84
C LYS A 486 19.57 16.74 29.37
N ASP A 487 18.28 16.42 29.21
CA ASP A 487 17.83 15.08 28.83
C ASP A 487 17.90 14.84 27.31
N LEU A 488 18.35 15.85 26.53
CA LEU A 488 18.52 15.78 25.06
C LEU A 488 17.27 15.27 24.32
N MET A 489 16.08 15.72 24.74
CA MET A 489 14.80 15.46 24.09
C MET A 489 14.21 16.75 23.51
N VAL A 490 13.27 16.59 22.57
CA VAL A 490 12.47 17.72 22.05
C VAL A 490 11.60 18.26 23.18
N LEU A 491 11.66 19.56 23.43
CA LEU A 491 10.94 20.20 24.53
C LEU A 491 10.19 21.44 24.05
N VAL A 492 8.91 21.54 24.42
CA VAL A 492 8.09 22.72 24.14
C VAL A 492 8.07 23.60 25.39
N ASP A 493 8.52 24.84 25.27
CA ASP A 493 8.38 25.86 26.31
C ASP A 493 7.26 26.84 25.94
N PRO A 494 6.04 26.64 26.47
CA PRO A 494 4.92 27.52 26.20
C PRO A 494 5.06 28.90 26.84
N LYS A 495 5.95 29.09 27.84
CA LYS A 495 6.16 30.42 28.44
C LYS A 495 6.92 31.35 27.51
N ASN A 496 7.90 30.81 26.79
CA ASN A 496 8.72 31.55 25.85
C ASN A 496 8.30 31.35 24.39
N ASN A 497 7.20 30.61 24.15
CA ASN A 497 6.69 30.26 22.82
C ASN A 497 7.77 29.66 21.91
N SER A 498 8.54 28.69 22.42
CA SER A 498 9.63 28.08 21.66
C SER A 498 9.70 26.59 21.78
N VAL A 499 10.19 25.96 20.71
CA VAL A 499 10.48 24.52 20.67
C VAL A 499 11.98 24.34 20.70
N ILE A 500 12.49 23.60 21.68
CA ILE A 500 13.90 23.33 21.86
C ILE A 500 14.23 21.96 21.30
N LEU A 501 15.15 21.90 20.33
CA LEU A 501 15.61 20.67 19.69
C LEU A 501 17.05 20.34 20.14
N PRO A 502 17.36 19.06 20.43
CA PRO A 502 18.72 18.61 20.73
C PRO A 502 19.51 18.40 19.43
N ILE A 503 20.18 19.44 18.96
CA ILE A 503 21.00 19.38 17.74
C ILE A 503 22.46 19.20 18.15
N MET A 504 23.06 18.07 17.77
CA MET A 504 24.46 17.74 18.09
C MET A 504 24.79 17.83 19.59
N GLY A 505 23.87 17.38 20.45
CA GLY A 505 24.04 17.41 21.91
C GLY A 505 23.88 18.79 22.55
N ARG A 506 23.38 19.80 21.82
CA ARG A 506 23.10 21.14 22.33
C ARG A 506 21.60 21.49 22.19
N PRO A 507 20.99 22.15 23.19
CA PRO A 507 19.61 22.60 23.09
C PRO A 507 19.53 23.86 22.21
N VAL A 508 18.80 23.77 21.10
CA VAL A 508 18.61 24.87 20.13
C VAL A 508 17.13 25.27 20.08
N PRO A 509 16.78 26.51 20.47
CA PRO A 509 15.40 27.00 20.46
C PRO A 509 14.98 27.50 19.07
N PHE A 510 13.73 27.22 18.70
CA PHE A 510 13.06 27.65 17.47
C PHE A 510 11.80 28.45 17.78
#